data_AF-A5ZPL3-F1
#
_entry.id   AF-A5ZPL3-F1
#
_cell.length_a   1.000
_cell.length_b   1.000
_cell.length_c   1.000
_cell.angle_alpha   90.00
_cell.angle_beta   90.00
_cell.angle_gamma   90.00
#
_symmetry.space_group_name_H-M   'P 1'
#
loop_
_entity.id
_entity.type
_entity.pdbx_description
1 polymer ?
#
loop_
_entity_poly.entity_id
_entity_poly.type
_entity_poly.pdbx_seq_one_letter_code
_entity_poly.pdbx_strand_id
1 'polypeptide(L)'
;MAYIGLRKPIIAQRTGAGKYSTPFVLGKAISLNVTPNYAEGSLNADDGQAEYDKEFNYADVTLGTSTLPIEAHEKMFGYTVSTEGKEVTMNANDESSYVGTGWVTVEKIDGVRFFTANVLVKVKYSEPSEEYSTKGDSIEYKTPSISGRALKEDDGTWKKVKQFDTEKEALDYIYKFFGVTNPQETV
;
A
#
# COMPACT_ATOMS: atom_id res chain seq x y z
N MET A 1 -15.85 9.06 11.98
CA MET A 1 -15.49 8.84 10.56
C MET A 1 -15.72 7.37 10.27
N ALA A 2 -16.62 7.03 9.34
CA ALA A 2 -16.90 5.64 8.99
C ALA A 2 -16.33 5.35 7.60
N TYR A 3 -15.40 4.39 7.53
CA TYR A 3 -14.84 3.89 6.27
C TYR A 3 -15.83 2.91 5.65
N ILE A 4 -16.39 3.28 4.50
CA ILE A 4 -17.42 2.53 3.79
C ILE A 4 -16.82 1.52 2.80
N GLY A 5 -15.61 1.77 2.30
CA GLY A 5 -14.96 0.81 1.41
C GLY A 5 -13.55 1.19 1.01
N LEU A 6 -12.71 0.17 0.87
CA LEU A 6 -11.39 0.22 0.28
C LEU A 6 -11.52 -0.16 -1.21
N ARG A 7 -11.01 0.69 -2.11
CA ARG A 7 -11.10 0.47 -3.55
C ARG A 7 -9.73 0.59 -4.20
N LYS A 8 -9.47 -0.34 -5.12
CA LYS A 8 -8.39 -0.33 -6.11
C LYS A 8 -7.03 -0.01 -5.46
N PRO A 9 -6.36 -0.99 -4.84
CA PRO A 9 -4.98 -0.83 -4.43
C PRO A 9 -4.13 -0.71 -5.70
N ILE A 10 -3.62 0.49 -5.93
CA ILE A 10 -2.76 0.84 -7.06
C ILE A 10 -1.32 0.78 -6.54
N ILE A 11 -0.47 0.00 -7.19
CA ILE A 11 0.94 -0.12 -6.80
C ILE A 11 1.82 0.23 -7.98
N ALA A 12 2.90 0.95 -7.69
CA ALA A 12 3.87 1.37 -8.68
C ALA A 12 5.28 1.06 -8.17
N GLN A 13 6.08 0.36 -8.96
CA GLN A 13 7.46 0.06 -8.59
C GLN A 13 8.25 1.36 -8.52
N ARG A 14 9.04 1.55 -7.46
CA ARG A 14 9.85 2.74 -7.32
C ARG A 14 11.15 2.57 -8.08
N THR A 15 11.40 3.47 -9.04
CA THR A 15 12.65 3.49 -9.84
C THR A 15 13.66 4.52 -9.33
N GLY A 16 13.24 5.42 -8.44
CA GLY A 16 14.11 6.41 -7.81
C GLY A 16 13.37 7.28 -6.79
N ALA A 17 14.06 8.28 -6.22
CA ALA A 17 13.44 9.24 -5.30
C ALA A 17 12.29 9.99 -5.98
N GLY A 18 11.06 9.78 -5.51
CA GLY A 18 9.86 10.38 -6.11
C GLY A 18 9.54 9.94 -7.55
N LYS A 19 10.16 8.85 -8.05
CA LYS A 19 9.93 8.31 -9.38
C LYS A 19 9.38 6.89 -9.29
N TYR A 20 8.31 6.65 -10.03
CA TYR A 20 7.61 5.37 -10.08
C TYR A 20 7.52 4.86 -11.52
N SER A 21 7.44 3.54 -11.67
CA SER A 21 7.10 2.86 -12.91
C SER A 21 5.62 3.03 -13.22
N THR A 22 5.18 2.44 -14.32
CA THR A 22 3.75 2.29 -14.62
C THR A 22 3.03 1.65 -13.42
N PRO A 23 2.03 2.33 -12.84
CA PRO A 23 1.20 1.78 -11.78
C PRO A 23 0.26 0.71 -12.33
N PHE A 24 0.05 -0.35 -11.55
CA PHE A 24 -0.91 -1.41 -11.84
C PHE A 24 -1.82 -1.64 -10.64
N VAL A 25 -2.98 -2.23 -10.89
CA VAL A 25 -3.95 -2.55 -9.83
C VAL A 25 -3.63 -3.95 -9.30
N LEU A 26 -3.30 -4.07 -8.02
CA LEU A 26 -2.95 -5.37 -7.42
C LEU A 26 -4.18 -6.29 -7.25
N GLY A 27 -5.40 -5.80 -7.46
CA GLY A 27 -6.62 -6.62 -7.47
C GLY A 27 -7.75 -6.00 -6.64
N LYS A 28 -8.73 -6.81 -6.20
CA LYS A 28 -9.73 -6.33 -5.26
C LYS A 28 -9.12 -6.34 -3.86
N ALA A 29 -8.95 -5.16 -3.27
CA ALA A 29 -8.52 -5.08 -1.88
C ALA A 29 -9.64 -5.54 -0.95
N ILE A 30 -9.26 -6.36 0.02
CA ILE A 30 -10.14 -6.93 1.05
C ILE A 30 -9.91 -6.16 2.35
N SER A 31 -8.66 -5.98 2.73
CA SER A 31 -8.26 -5.27 3.93
C SER A 31 -6.96 -4.51 3.67
N LEU A 32 -6.82 -3.36 4.31
CA LEU A 32 -5.56 -2.64 4.37
C LEU A 32 -5.41 -2.07 5.77
N ASN A 33 -4.37 -2.48 6.46
CA ASN A 33 -3.98 -1.96 7.75
C ASN A 33 -2.67 -1.18 7.58
N VAL A 34 -2.60 0.03 8.15
CA VAL A 34 -1.40 0.86 8.15
C VAL A 34 -1.19 1.35 9.58
N THR A 35 -0.15 0.86 10.24
CA THR A 35 0.17 1.16 11.63
C THR A 35 1.48 1.94 11.70
N PRO A 36 1.44 3.27 11.90
CA PRO A 36 2.65 4.08 12.01
C PRO A 36 3.33 3.89 13.38
N ASN A 37 4.64 3.65 13.35
CA ASN A 37 5.51 3.57 14.52
C ASN A 37 6.38 4.82 14.60
N TYR A 38 6.35 5.47 15.76
CA TYR A 38 7.15 6.65 16.06
C TYR A 38 8.22 6.30 17.10
N ALA A 39 9.44 6.76 16.89
CA ALA A 39 10.47 6.80 17.91
C ALA A 39 10.20 8.03 18.80
N GLU A 40 10.09 7.83 20.10
CA GLU A 40 9.82 8.89 21.07
C GLU A 40 10.99 8.98 22.05
N GLY A 41 11.55 10.17 22.20
CA GLY A 41 12.54 10.52 23.22
C GLY A 41 11.97 11.61 24.11
N SER A 42 12.06 11.43 25.43
CA SER A 42 11.73 12.50 26.38
C SER A 42 12.90 12.77 27.28
N LEU A 43 13.28 14.05 27.41
CA LEU A 43 14.21 14.53 28.42
C LEU A 43 13.38 15.18 29.52
N ASN A 44 13.50 14.69 30.75
CA ASN A 44 12.85 15.31 31.91
C ASN A 44 13.91 16.07 32.71
N ALA A 45 13.64 17.34 33.02
CA ALA A 45 14.48 18.18 33.88
C ALA A 45 13.57 19.05 34.76
N ASP A 46 13.99 19.28 36.02
CA ASP A 46 13.22 20.02 37.04
C ASP A 46 11.78 19.52 37.21
N ASP A 47 11.60 18.22 37.44
CA ASP A 47 10.30 17.57 37.69
C ASP A 47 9.24 17.78 36.58
N GLY A 48 9.67 18.20 35.38
CA GLY A 48 8.84 18.38 34.20
C GLY A 48 9.48 17.81 32.92
N GLN A 49 8.66 17.63 31.88
CA GLN A 49 9.12 17.24 30.56
C GLN A 49 9.80 18.43 29.88
N ALA A 50 11.13 18.39 29.78
CA ALA A 50 11.96 19.48 29.27
C ALA A 50 12.05 19.45 27.73
N GLU A 51 12.20 18.28 27.13
CA GLU A 51 12.15 18.09 25.67
C GLU A 51 11.36 16.83 25.31
N TYR A 52 10.65 16.91 24.18
CA TYR A 52 9.88 15.82 23.61
C TYR A 52 10.16 15.76 22.11
N ASP A 53 10.83 14.72 21.68
CA ASP A 53 11.03 14.43 20.27
C ASP A 53 10.20 13.21 19.87
N LYS A 54 9.42 13.38 18.81
CA LYS A 54 8.64 12.30 18.18
C LYS A 54 9.02 12.23 16.71
N GLU A 55 9.78 11.22 16.34
CA GLU A 55 10.21 11.00 14.96
C GLU A 55 9.49 9.80 14.35
N PHE A 56 8.98 9.94 13.12
CA PHE A 56 8.45 8.79 12.38
C PHE A 56 9.59 7.84 12.02
N ASN A 57 9.46 6.57 12.43
CA ASN A 57 10.43 5.53 12.16
C ASN A 57 10.03 4.73 10.90
N TYR A 58 8.90 4.03 10.96
CA TYR A 58 8.30 3.28 9.86
C TYR A 58 6.82 3.04 10.13
N ALA A 59 6.04 2.65 9.12
CA ALA A 59 4.69 2.14 9.33
C ALA A 59 4.57 0.71 8.83
N ASP A 60 4.02 -0.19 9.63
CA ASP A 60 3.68 -1.54 9.17
C ASP A 60 2.43 -1.47 8.30
N VAL A 61 2.48 -2.13 7.15
CA VAL A 61 1.42 -2.15 6.14
C VAL A 61 1.03 -3.59 5.87
N THR A 62 -0.23 -3.94 6.10
CA THR A 62 -0.77 -5.25 5.76
C THR A 62 -1.91 -5.08 4.78
N LEU A 63 -1.72 -5.56 3.56
CA LEU A 63 -2.72 -5.50 2.48
C LEU A 63 -3.22 -6.92 2.20
N GLY A 64 -4.50 -7.18 2.46
CA GLY A 64 -5.20 -8.39 2.04
C GLY A 64 -5.87 -8.16 0.70
N THR A 65 -5.64 -9.02 -0.29
CA THR A 65 -6.24 -8.90 -1.62
C THR A 65 -6.85 -10.21 -2.09
N SER A 66 -7.84 -10.12 -2.98
CA SER A 66 -8.52 -11.31 -3.50
C SER A 66 -7.63 -12.20 -4.33
N THR A 67 -6.69 -11.61 -5.07
CA THR A 67 -5.86 -12.24 -6.08
C THR A 67 -4.59 -11.42 -6.22
N LEU A 68 -3.46 -12.08 -6.43
CA LEU A 68 -2.18 -11.45 -6.77
C LEU A 68 -1.94 -11.59 -8.28
N PRO A 69 -1.87 -10.49 -9.05
CA PRO A 69 -1.54 -10.55 -10.46
C PRO A 69 -0.08 -10.93 -10.65
N ILE A 70 0.24 -11.59 -11.76
CA ILE A 70 1.61 -12.01 -12.10
C ILE A 70 2.58 -10.82 -12.14
N GLU A 71 2.12 -9.64 -12.56
CA GLU A 71 2.91 -8.39 -12.52
C GLU A 71 3.33 -7.99 -11.10
N ALA A 72 2.55 -8.34 -10.06
CA ALA A 72 2.94 -8.11 -8.67
C ALA A 72 4.15 -8.94 -8.26
N HIS A 73 4.21 -10.19 -8.73
CA HIS A 73 5.33 -11.10 -8.45
C HIS A 73 6.65 -10.54 -8.97
N GLU A 74 6.65 -10.00 -10.19
CA GLU A 74 7.84 -9.37 -10.77
C GLU A 74 8.13 -7.98 -10.15
N LYS A 75 7.13 -7.08 -10.08
CA LYS A 75 7.35 -5.66 -9.75
C LYS A 75 7.49 -5.36 -8.26
N MET A 76 6.86 -6.15 -7.38
CA MET A 76 6.97 -5.96 -5.93
C MET A 76 8.03 -6.86 -5.31
N PHE A 77 7.98 -8.15 -5.62
CA PHE A 77 8.81 -9.13 -4.96
C PHE A 77 10.10 -9.45 -5.71
N GLY A 78 10.21 -9.06 -6.99
CA GLY A 78 11.39 -9.32 -7.81
C GLY A 78 11.47 -10.76 -8.31
N TYR A 79 10.38 -11.53 -8.21
CA TYR A 79 10.38 -12.93 -8.62
C TYR A 79 10.53 -13.06 -10.14
N THR A 80 11.25 -14.10 -10.55
CA THR A 80 11.39 -14.42 -11.97
C THR A 80 10.14 -15.15 -12.43
N VAL A 81 9.37 -14.51 -13.31
CA VAL A 81 8.22 -15.13 -13.97
C VAL A 81 8.70 -15.76 -15.28
N SER A 82 8.38 -17.04 -15.51
CA SER A 82 8.71 -17.68 -16.78
C SER A 82 7.95 -17.05 -17.96
N THR A 83 8.47 -17.21 -19.17
CA THR A 83 7.98 -16.56 -20.41
C THR A 83 6.51 -16.85 -20.75
N GLU A 84 5.89 -17.85 -20.11
CA GLU A 84 4.46 -18.18 -20.27
C GLU A 84 3.56 -17.64 -19.14
N GLY A 85 4.11 -16.98 -18.11
CA GLY A 85 3.33 -16.45 -16.98
C GLY A 85 2.79 -17.52 -16.02
N LYS A 86 3.23 -18.78 -16.14
CA LYS A 86 2.69 -19.93 -15.39
C LYS A 86 3.59 -20.41 -14.24
N GLU A 87 4.82 -19.93 -14.16
CA GLU A 87 5.76 -20.32 -13.14
C GLU A 87 6.41 -19.07 -12.55
N VAL A 88 6.25 -18.90 -11.23
CA VAL A 88 6.93 -17.88 -10.43
C VAL A 88 8.02 -18.59 -9.66
N THR A 89 9.28 -18.36 -10.03
CA THR A 89 10.42 -18.89 -9.28
C THR A 89 10.77 -17.90 -8.18
N MET A 90 10.57 -18.31 -6.92
CA MET A 90 10.98 -17.56 -5.75
C MET A 90 12.40 -17.96 -5.37
N ASN A 91 13.37 -17.05 -5.47
CA ASN A 91 14.73 -17.26 -4.98
C ASN A 91 14.87 -16.65 -3.59
N ALA A 92 15.59 -17.32 -2.68
CA ALA A 92 15.85 -16.80 -1.33
C ALA A 92 16.68 -15.50 -1.32
N ASN A 93 17.33 -15.15 -2.44
CA ASN A 93 18.06 -13.91 -2.62
C ASN A 93 17.25 -12.80 -3.32
N ASP A 94 15.99 -13.05 -3.70
CA ASP A 94 15.17 -12.03 -4.35
C ASP A 94 14.85 -10.91 -3.36
N GLU A 95 15.38 -9.72 -3.62
CA GLU A 95 15.10 -8.55 -2.81
C GLU A 95 13.83 -7.86 -3.30
N SER A 96 12.83 -7.78 -2.42
CA SER A 96 11.64 -6.99 -2.69
C SER A 96 12.01 -5.53 -2.94
N SER A 97 11.48 -4.99 -4.03
CA SER A 97 11.71 -3.61 -4.44
C SER A 97 10.87 -2.67 -3.58
N TYR A 98 11.35 -1.43 -3.43
CA TYR A 98 10.49 -0.37 -2.91
C TYR A 98 9.40 -0.08 -3.93
N VAL A 99 8.18 0.10 -3.46
CA VAL A 99 7.01 0.44 -4.27
C VAL A 99 6.22 1.57 -3.62
N GLY A 100 5.55 2.37 -4.42
CA GLY A 100 4.51 3.28 -3.95
C GLY A 100 3.16 2.56 -3.94
N THR A 101 2.35 2.78 -2.90
CA THR A 101 1.04 2.13 -2.74
C THR A 101 -0.04 3.18 -2.55
N GLY A 102 -0.97 3.26 -3.49
CA GLY A 102 -2.14 4.13 -3.42
C GLY A 102 -3.43 3.35 -3.28
N TRP A 103 -4.42 3.91 -2.60
CA TRP A 103 -5.77 3.35 -2.52
C TRP A 103 -6.80 4.45 -2.30
N VAL A 104 -8.04 4.18 -2.69
CA VAL A 104 -9.17 5.08 -2.42
C VAL A 104 -9.99 4.51 -1.28
N THR A 105 -10.24 5.33 -0.27
CA THR A 105 -11.21 5.03 0.79
C THR A 105 -12.48 5.84 0.58
N VAL A 106 -13.63 5.18 0.57
CA VAL A 106 -14.93 5.86 0.60
C VAL A 106 -15.27 6.14 2.05
N GLU A 107 -15.52 7.40 2.39
CA GLU A 107 -15.87 7.83 3.73
C GLU A 107 -17.23 8.51 3.71
N LYS A 108 -18.00 8.39 4.79
CA LYS A 108 -19.23 9.17 4.96
C LYS A 108 -19.09 10.06 6.18
N ILE A 109 -19.22 11.36 5.94
CA ILE A 109 -19.16 12.42 6.95
C ILE A 109 -20.49 13.16 6.85
N ASP A 110 -21.24 13.20 7.96
CA ASP A 110 -22.51 13.92 8.07
C ASP A 110 -23.54 13.62 6.95
N GLY A 111 -23.61 12.37 6.49
CA GLY A 111 -24.54 11.98 5.43
C GLY A 111 -23.97 12.02 4.01
N VAL A 112 -22.89 12.77 3.80
CA VAL A 112 -22.25 12.98 2.49
C VAL A 112 -21.13 11.97 2.27
N ARG A 113 -21.07 11.40 1.06
CA ARG A 113 -20.02 10.46 0.67
C ARG A 113 -18.84 11.24 0.10
N PHE A 114 -17.64 10.92 0.57
CA PHE A 114 -16.38 11.44 0.09
C PHE A 114 -15.46 10.31 -0.33
N PHE A 115 -14.57 10.60 -1.27
CA PHE A 115 -13.56 9.68 -1.78
C PHE A 115 -12.18 10.20 -1.42
N THR A 116 -11.51 9.50 -0.52
CA THR A 116 -10.21 9.91 -0.01
C THR A 116 -9.11 9.09 -0.66
N ALA A 117 -8.28 9.74 -1.47
CA ALA A 117 -7.07 9.17 -2.02
C ALA A 117 -5.99 9.12 -0.94
N ASN A 118 -5.48 7.92 -0.66
CA ASN A 118 -4.36 7.69 0.23
C ASN A 118 -3.20 7.15 -0.59
N VAL A 119 -1.99 7.67 -0.37
CA VAL A 119 -0.78 7.19 -1.03
C VAL A 119 0.36 7.08 -0.03
N LEU A 120 0.96 5.89 0.04
CA LEU A 120 2.24 5.64 0.68
C LEU A 120 3.33 5.78 -0.37
N VAL A 121 4.30 6.64 -0.06
CA VAL A 121 5.35 7.05 -1.00
C VAL A 121 6.42 5.99 -1.19
N LYS A 122 6.73 5.22 -0.15
CA LYS A 122 7.80 4.22 -0.15
C LYS A 122 7.41 3.09 0.78
N VAL A 123 7.10 1.94 0.22
CA VAL A 123 6.75 0.70 0.93
C VAL A 123 7.64 -0.41 0.42
N LYS A 124 8.23 -1.19 1.31
CA LYS A 124 8.88 -2.46 0.96
C LYS A 124 8.00 -3.58 1.47
N TYR A 125 7.38 -4.31 0.56
CA TYR A 125 6.59 -5.49 0.92
C TYR A 125 7.51 -6.69 1.19
N SER A 126 7.07 -7.55 2.09
CA SER A 126 7.62 -8.85 2.40
C SER A 126 6.76 -9.93 1.75
N GLU A 127 7.29 -11.15 1.68
CA GLU A 127 6.67 -12.27 1.00
C GLU A 127 5.17 -12.41 1.34
N PRO A 128 4.32 -12.72 0.33
CA PRO A 128 2.91 -12.90 0.55
C PRO A 128 2.67 -14.13 1.45
N SER A 129 1.83 -13.98 2.46
CA SER A 129 1.33 -15.11 3.23
C SER A 129 0.20 -15.78 2.44
N GLU A 130 0.41 -17.03 2.07
CA GLU A 130 -0.61 -17.88 1.46
C GLU A 130 -1.10 -18.89 2.48
N GLU A 131 -2.41 -18.91 2.72
CA GLU A 131 -3.02 -19.85 3.64
C GLU A 131 -3.96 -20.80 2.89
N TYR A 132 -3.57 -22.06 2.82
CA TYR A 132 -4.33 -23.12 2.17
C TYR A 132 -5.20 -23.84 3.20
N SER A 133 -6.46 -24.10 2.89
CA SER A 133 -7.33 -24.90 3.74
C SER A 133 -8.18 -25.85 2.92
N THR A 134 -8.33 -27.06 3.44
CA THR A 134 -9.20 -28.07 2.84
C THR A 134 -10.66 -27.66 3.06
N LYS A 135 -11.52 -28.06 2.13
CA LYS A 135 -12.94 -27.72 2.16
C LYS A 135 -13.59 -28.38 3.39
N GLY A 136 -13.96 -27.58 4.39
CA GLY A 136 -14.83 -28.00 5.49
C GLY A 136 -16.31 -27.89 5.12
N ASP A 137 -17.21 -28.23 6.06
CA ASP A 137 -18.67 -28.05 5.89
C ASP A 137 -19.09 -26.58 5.67
N SER A 138 -18.20 -25.62 5.96
CA SER A 138 -18.36 -24.19 5.65
C SER A 138 -17.36 -23.75 4.59
N ILE A 139 -17.81 -22.94 3.61
CA ILE A 139 -16.94 -22.38 2.58
C ILE A 139 -16.21 -21.17 3.15
N GLU A 140 -15.03 -21.37 3.72
CA GLU A 140 -14.11 -20.28 4.08
C GLU A 140 -13.22 -19.93 2.88
N TYR A 141 -13.35 -18.71 2.38
CA TYR A 141 -12.44 -18.16 1.37
C TYR A 141 -11.22 -17.56 2.07
N LYS A 142 -10.08 -18.25 2.04
CA LYS A 142 -8.80 -17.68 2.43
C LYS A 142 -8.24 -16.87 1.27
N THR A 143 -7.73 -15.68 1.57
CA THR A 143 -7.23 -14.74 0.56
C THR A 143 -5.81 -14.34 0.91
N PRO A 144 -4.92 -14.21 -0.09
CA PRO A 144 -3.53 -13.86 0.17
C PRO A 144 -3.43 -12.52 0.89
N SER A 145 -2.47 -12.42 1.80
CA SER A 145 -2.15 -11.21 2.53
C SER A 145 -0.68 -10.87 2.37
N ILE A 146 -0.37 -9.59 2.19
CA ILE A 146 0.99 -9.11 1.99
C ILE A 146 1.29 -8.14 3.11
N SER A 147 2.38 -8.41 3.83
CA SER A 147 2.89 -7.49 4.86
C SER A 147 4.05 -6.67 4.29
N GLY A 148 4.28 -5.49 4.83
CA GLY A 148 5.33 -4.60 4.35
C GLY A 148 5.61 -3.45 5.31
N ARG A 149 6.68 -2.70 5.05
CA ARG A 149 7.05 -1.52 5.83
C ARG A 149 7.09 -0.29 4.95
N ALA A 150 6.27 0.70 5.30
CA ALA A 150 6.34 2.04 4.73
C ALA A 150 7.41 2.86 5.44
N LEU A 151 8.22 3.56 4.66
CA LEU A 151 9.29 4.44 5.12
C LEU A 151 9.01 5.88 4.68
N LYS A 152 9.62 6.83 5.39
CA LYS A 152 9.63 8.24 4.96
C LYS A 152 10.62 8.45 3.81
N GLU A 153 10.31 9.45 2.99
CA GLU A 153 11.25 10.09 2.07
C GLU A 153 12.28 10.93 2.83
N ASP A 154 13.31 11.39 2.12
CA ASP A 154 14.30 12.33 2.65
C ASP A 154 13.66 13.65 3.13
N ASP A 155 12.51 14.03 2.56
CA ASP A 155 11.72 15.21 2.97
C ASP A 155 10.80 14.95 4.19
N GLY A 156 10.82 13.75 4.75
CA GLY A 156 9.97 13.33 5.88
C GLY A 156 8.55 12.89 5.49
N THR A 157 8.17 13.01 4.22
CA THR A 157 6.85 12.54 3.74
C THR A 157 6.83 11.02 3.73
N TRP A 158 5.82 10.40 4.35
CA TRP A 158 5.60 8.94 4.30
C TRP A 158 4.22 8.57 3.73
N LYS A 159 3.22 9.43 3.96
CA LYS A 159 1.84 9.26 3.49
C LYS A 159 1.25 10.58 2.99
N LYS A 160 0.53 10.53 1.87
CA LYS A 160 -0.30 11.64 1.37
C LYS A 160 -1.76 11.22 1.41
N VAL A 161 -2.63 12.11 1.88
CA VAL A 161 -4.07 11.88 1.95
C VAL A 161 -4.77 13.10 1.37
N LYS A 162 -5.72 12.90 0.46
CA LYS A 162 -6.53 13.99 -0.09
C LYS A 162 -7.96 13.51 -0.34
N GLN A 163 -8.92 14.29 0.14
CA GLN A 163 -10.34 14.03 0.01
C GLN A 163 -10.89 14.69 -1.27
N PHE A 164 -11.82 14.00 -1.92
CA PHE A 164 -12.50 14.43 -3.13
C PHE A 164 -13.99 14.10 -3.07
N ASP A 165 -14.77 14.77 -3.91
CA ASP A 165 -16.21 14.53 -4.04
C ASP A 165 -16.51 13.32 -4.94
N THR A 166 -15.59 12.97 -5.85
CA THR A 166 -15.76 11.86 -6.80
C THR A 166 -14.64 10.82 -6.73
N GLU A 167 -14.98 9.55 -7.02
CA GLU A 167 -14.00 8.46 -7.12
C GLU A 167 -12.96 8.73 -8.21
N LYS A 168 -13.40 9.33 -9.32
CA LYS A 168 -12.54 9.62 -10.46
C LYS A 168 -11.42 10.58 -10.09
N GLU A 169 -11.73 11.67 -9.41
CA GLU A 169 -10.72 12.64 -8.97
C GLU A 169 -9.72 12.04 -7.97
N ALA A 170 -10.22 11.20 -7.06
CA ALA A 170 -9.36 10.47 -6.12
C ALA A 170 -8.40 9.51 -6.84
N LEU A 171 -8.89 8.77 -7.84
CA LEU A 171 -8.06 7.89 -8.66
C LEU A 171 -7.07 8.69 -9.50
N ASP A 172 -7.52 9.72 -10.21
CA ASP A 172 -6.67 10.57 -11.04
C ASP A 172 -5.54 11.20 -10.22
N TYR A 173 -5.79 11.56 -8.95
CA TYR A 173 -4.77 12.03 -8.03
C TYR A 173 -3.69 10.97 -7.73
N ILE A 174 -4.10 9.72 -7.50
CA ILE A 174 -3.16 8.60 -7.25
C ILE A 174 -2.32 8.32 -8.50
N TYR A 175 -2.95 8.22 -9.68
CA TYR A 175 -2.23 8.00 -10.93
C TYR A 175 -1.28 9.14 -11.26
N LYS A 176 -1.71 10.39 -11.07
CA LYS A 176 -0.86 11.57 -11.24
C LYS A 176 0.31 11.58 -10.27
N PHE A 177 0.11 11.11 -9.03
CA PHE A 177 1.19 10.94 -8.07
C PHE A 177 2.25 9.93 -8.54
N PHE A 178 1.82 8.85 -9.19
CA PHE A 178 2.72 7.86 -9.81
C PHE A 178 3.26 8.29 -11.19
N GLY A 179 2.97 9.50 -11.65
CA GLY A 179 3.47 10.03 -12.92
C GLY A 179 2.64 9.67 -14.15
N VAL A 180 1.45 9.09 -13.97
CA VAL A 180 0.51 8.79 -15.07
C VAL A 180 -0.50 9.91 -15.21
N THR A 181 -0.51 10.56 -16.37
CA THR A 181 -1.41 11.69 -16.68
C THR A 181 -2.77 11.26 -17.26
N ASN A 182 -2.92 10.01 -17.68
CA ASN A 182 -4.16 9.46 -18.25
C ASN A 182 -4.40 7.99 -17.83
N PRO A 183 -5.26 7.72 -16.84
CA PRO A 183 -5.56 6.36 -16.38
C PRO A 183 -6.56 5.59 -17.26
N GLN A 184 -7.02 6.15 -18.39
CA GLN A 184 -8.08 5.53 -19.22
C GLN A 184 -7.61 4.43 -20.17
N GLU A 185 -6.31 4.14 -20.29
CA GLU A 185 -5.80 3.11 -21.22
C GLU A 185 -5.52 1.74 -20.58
N THR A 186 -5.76 1.57 -19.27
CA THR A 186 -5.44 0.31 -18.56
C THR A 186 -6.65 -0.30 -17.85
N VAL A 187 -7.83 -0.20 -18.47
CA VAL A 187 -9.04 -0.96 -18.08
C VAL A 187 -9.10 -2.27 -18.85
#